data_AF-O14334-F1
#
_entry.id   AF-O14334-F1
#
_cell.length_a   1.000
_cell.length_b   1.000
_cell.length_c   1.000
_cell.angle_alpha   90.00
_cell.angle_beta   90.00
_cell.angle_gamma   90.00
#
_symmetry.space_group_name_H-M   'P 1'
#
loop_
_entity.id
_entity.type
_entity.pdbx_description
1 polymer ?
#
loop_
_entity_poly.entity_id
_entity_poly.type
_entity_poly.pdbx_seq_one_letter_code
_entity_poly.pdbx_strand_id
1 'polypeptide(L)'
;MQNLASQIQEKAVDSQQQLRTIMVQIAAKERALKISELAKKELEDVGEDKAVYTSLGKMFMKSDLASVRTHLDAEMASLREDIEALQKKQTYHETTASNAEQHLQKIKESIS
;
A
#
# COMPACT_ATOMS: atom_id res chain seq x y z
N MET A 1 15.25 -35.19 -4.02
CA MET A 1 14.33 -34.60 -3.02
C MET A 1 14.94 -33.41 -2.28
N GLN A 2 16.14 -33.50 -1.70
CA GLN A 2 16.75 -32.38 -0.93
C GLN A 2 16.84 -31.05 -1.71
N ASN A 3 17.30 -31.08 -2.97
CA ASN A 3 17.40 -29.87 -3.79
C ASN A 3 16.03 -29.21 -4.04
N LEU A 4 15.01 -30.01 -4.37
CA LEU A 4 13.64 -29.50 -4.58
C LEU A 4 13.06 -28.86 -3.31
N ALA A 5 13.24 -29.50 -2.14
CA ALA A 5 12.79 -28.93 -0.87
C ALA A 5 13.47 -27.59 -0.56
N SER A 6 14.78 -27.49 -0.82
CA SER A 6 15.53 -26.24 -0.65
C SER A 6 15.00 -25.11 -1.53
N GLN A 7 14.73 -25.38 -2.82
CA GLN A 7 14.20 -24.38 -3.76
C GLN A 7 12.80 -23.90 -3.36
N ILE A 8 11.95 -24.81 -2.86
CA ILE A 8 10.61 -24.43 -2.38
C ILE A 8 10.72 -23.58 -1.11
N GLN A 9 11.64 -23.94 -0.20
CA GLN A 9 11.88 -23.18 1.02
C GLN A 9 12.39 -21.77 0.73
N GLU A 10 13.31 -21.61 -0.22
CA GLU A 10 13.81 -20.31 -0.68
C GLU A 10 12.66 -19.44 -1.21
N LYS A 11 11.84 -19.99 -2.11
CA LYS A 11 10.66 -19.29 -2.66
C LYS A 11 9.65 -18.88 -1.58
N ALA A 12 9.47 -19.72 -0.55
CA ALA A 12 8.59 -19.40 0.58
C ALA A 12 9.11 -18.20 1.37
N VAL A 13 10.41 -18.20 1.71
CA VAL A 13 11.06 -17.12 2.45
C VAL A 13 11.01 -15.81 1.68
N ASP A 14 11.31 -15.85 0.38
CA ASP A 14 11.25 -14.68 -0.49
C ASP A 14 9.83 -14.10 -0.56
N SER A 15 8.83 -14.96 -0.71
CA SER A 15 7.42 -14.53 -0.73
C SER A 15 7.01 -13.89 0.60
N GLN A 16 7.42 -14.47 1.73
CA GLN A 16 7.17 -13.91 3.06
C GLN A 16 7.87 -12.56 3.26
N GLN A 17 9.08 -12.38 2.73
CA GLN A 17 9.78 -11.09 2.80
C GLN A 17 9.07 -10.03 1.95
N GLN A 18 8.63 -10.38 0.75
CA GLN A 18 7.88 -9.49 -0.13
C GLN A 18 6.54 -9.10 0.50
N LEU A 19 5.85 -10.03 1.16
CA LEU A 19 4.64 -9.73 1.92
C LEU A 19 4.85 -8.68 2.99
N ARG A 20 5.90 -8.81 3.81
CA ARG A 20 6.21 -7.81 4.84
C ARG A 20 6.42 -6.42 4.25
N THR A 21 7.14 -6.32 3.14
CA THR A 21 7.34 -5.06 2.43
C THR A 21 6.02 -4.48 1.91
N ILE A 22 5.17 -5.31 1.29
CA ILE A 22 3.87 -4.88 0.76
C ILE A 22 2.95 -4.39 1.87
N MET A 23 2.89 -5.09 3.00
CA MET A 23 2.07 -4.67 4.15
C MET A 23 2.50 -3.30 4.70
N VAL A 24 3.82 -3.06 4.80
CA VAL A 24 4.34 -1.74 5.22
C VAL A 24 3.97 -0.65 4.21
N GLN A 25 4.04 -0.95 2.91
CA GLN A 25 3.65 -0.01 1.86
C GLN A 25 2.15 0.30 1.88
N ILE A 26 1.29 -0.70 2.11
CA ILE A 26 -0.16 -0.51 2.26
C ILE A 26 -0.45 0.40 3.44
N ALA A 27 0.08 0.08 4.63
CA ALA A 27 -0.14 0.88 5.84
C ALA A 27 0.32 2.34 5.68
N ALA A 28 1.44 2.58 5.00
CA ALA A 28 1.93 3.92 4.71
C ALA A 28 0.97 4.70 3.79
N LYS A 29 0.42 4.05 2.77
CA LYS A 29 -0.52 4.67 1.82
C LYS A 29 -1.90 4.87 2.42
N GLU A 30 -2.40 3.94 3.24
CA GLU A 30 -3.65 4.11 3.98
C GLU A 30 -3.57 5.30 4.94
N ARG A 31 -2.41 5.49 5.60
CA ARG A 31 -2.17 6.67 6.41
C ARG A 31 -2.18 7.96 5.58
N ALA A 32 -1.52 7.98 4.43
CA ALA A 32 -1.53 9.13 3.53
C ALA A 32 -2.96 9.44 3.04
N LEU A 33 -3.71 8.41 2.63
CA LEU A 33 -5.10 8.55 2.19
C LEU A 33 -5.96 9.15 3.30
N LYS A 34 -5.77 8.70 4.55
CA LYS A 34 -6.51 9.24 5.68
C LYS A 34 -6.19 10.72 5.94
N ILE A 35 -4.93 11.11 5.77
CA ILE A 35 -4.52 12.52 5.90
C ILE A 35 -5.21 13.37 4.83
N SER A 36 -5.21 12.93 3.56
CA SER A 36 -5.86 13.68 2.47
C SER A 36 -7.39 13.75 2.65
N GLU A 37 -8.03 12.69 3.16
CA GLU A 37 -9.46 12.70 3.52
C GLU A 37 -9.79 13.74 4.61
N LEU A 38 -8.96 13.80 5.65
CA LEU A 38 -9.13 14.77 6.73
C LEU A 38 -8.89 16.20 6.24
N ALA A 39 -7.82 16.42 5.47
CA ALA A 39 -7.53 17.72 4.88
C ALA A 39 -8.66 18.20 3.96
N LYS A 40 -9.24 17.31 3.15
CA LYS A 40 -10.39 17.66 2.31
C LYS A 40 -11.59 18.08 3.14
N LYS A 41 -11.90 17.33 4.20
CA LYS A 41 -13.00 17.65 5.12
C LYS A 41 -12.78 19.01 5.82
N GLU A 42 -11.56 19.28 6.30
CA GLU A 42 -11.23 20.57 6.91
C GLU A 42 -11.42 21.72 5.93
N LEU A 43 -11.03 21.54 4.65
CA LEU A 43 -11.24 22.53 3.61
C LEU A 43 -12.72 22.72 3.21
N GLU A 44 -13.58 21.72 3.43
CA GLU A 44 -15.04 21.87 3.28
C GLU A 44 -15.62 22.76 4.38
N ASP A 45 -15.14 22.62 5.61
CA ASP A 45 -15.63 23.36 6.78
C ASP A 45 -15.19 24.84 6.81
N VAL A 46 -14.11 25.21 6.10
CA VAL A 46 -13.54 26.57 6.11
C VAL A 46 -14.38 27.60 5.31
N GLY A 47 -15.17 27.14 4.32
CA GLY A 47 -15.97 28.00 3.44
C GLY A 47 -15.19 28.64 2.28
N GLU A 48 -15.89 29.00 1.19
CA GLU A 48 -15.28 29.41 -0.08
C GLU A 48 -14.61 30.80 -0.06
N ASP A 49 -14.99 31.67 0.88
CA ASP A 49 -14.51 33.05 0.97
C ASP A 49 -13.14 33.21 1.67
N LYS A 50 -12.52 32.10 2.07
CA LYS A 50 -11.26 32.14 2.83
C LYS A 50 -10.05 31.94 1.93
N ALA A 51 -9.00 32.70 2.21
CA ALA A 51 -7.72 32.52 1.53
C ALA A 51 -7.07 31.21 1.98
N VAL A 52 -6.85 30.31 1.03
CA VAL A 52 -6.10 29.06 1.23
C VAL A 52 -4.66 29.27 0.79
N TYR A 53 -3.72 28.65 1.51
CA TYR A 53 -2.30 28.72 1.20
C TYR A 53 -1.71 27.31 1.17
N THR A 54 -1.02 26.99 0.08
CA THR A 54 -0.28 25.72 -0.05
C THR A 54 1.19 25.96 0.23
N SER A 55 1.82 25.05 0.97
CA SER A 55 3.26 25.10 1.21
C SER A 55 4.04 24.63 -0.02
N LEU A 56 5.12 25.34 -0.33
CA LEU A 56 6.08 25.02 -1.39
C LEU A 56 7.48 24.85 -0.76
N GLY A 57 7.57 24.07 0.32
CA GLY A 57 8.78 23.94 1.13
C GLY A 57 8.91 25.08 2.16
N LYS A 58 9.80 26.05 1.90
CA LYS A 58 10.05 27.18 2.83
C LYS A 58 9.13 28.38 2.61
N MET A 59 8.22 28.33 1.64
CA MET A 59 7.32 29.41 1.28
C MET A 59 5.87 28.92 1.20
N PHE A 60 4.94 29.87 1.21
CA PHE A 60 3.51 29.61 1.00
C PHE A 60 3.03 30.41 -0.21
N MET A 61 2.18 29.78 -1.01
CA MET A 61 1.53 30.42 -2.15
C MET A 61 0.03 30.43 -1.90
N LYS A 62 -0.62 31.59 -2.11
CA LYS A 62 -2.08 31.66 -2.10
C LYS A 62 -2.59 30.73 -3.19
N SER A 63 -3.43 29.78 -2.83
CA SER A 63 -4.01 28.79 -3.72
C SER A 63 -5.51 28.99 -3.80
N ASP A 64 -6.07 28.65 -4.94
CA ASP A 64 -7.51 28.57 -5.11
C ASP A 64 -8.05 27.32 -4.38
N LEU A 65 -9.12 27.48 -3.60
CA LEU A 65 -9.69 26.40 -2.79
C LEU A 65 -10.17 25.24 -3.67
N ALA A 66 -10.78 25.51 -4.83
CA ALA A 66 -11.26 24.46 -5.74
C ALA A 66 -10.07 23.69 -6.36
N SER A 67 -8.98 24.38 -6.68
CA SER A 67 -7.74 23.76 -7.12
C SER A 67 -7.14 22.83 -6.05
N VAL A 68 -7.08 23.27 -4.78
CA VAL A 68 -6.58 22.42 -3.69
C VAL A 68 -7.46 21.19 -3.48
N ARG A 69 -8.79 21.34 -3.50
CA ARG A 69 -9.72 20.21 -3.39
C ARG A 69 -9.56 19.22 -4.54
N THR A 70 -9.42 19.71 -5.77
CA THR A 70 -9.18 18.87 -6.96
C THR A 70 -7.86 18.11 -6.85
N HIS A 71 -6.81 18.75 -6.32
CA HIS A 71 -5.53 18.10 -6.08
C HIS A 71 -5.64 16.97 -5.05
N LEU A 72 -6.33 17.22 -3.94
CA LEU A 72 -6.59 16.19 -2.91
C LEU A 72 -7.40 15.02 -3.49
N ASP A 73 -8.40 15.28 -4.32
CA ASP A 73 -9.18 14.22 -4.97
C ASP A 73 -8.32 13.35 -5.90
N ALA A 74 -7.43 13.97 -6.68
CA ALA A 74 -6.49 13.24 -7.52
C ALA A 74 -5.47 12.42 -6.70
N GLU A 75 -4.95 12.99 -5.61
CA GLU A 75 -4.06 12.30 -4.68
C GLU A 75 -4.75 11.09 -4.05
N MET A 76 -5.97 11.27 -3.54
CA MET A 76 -6.77 10.19 -2.94
C MET A 76 -7.08 9.08 -3.95
N ALA A 77 -7.42 9.43 -5.20
CA ALA A 77 -7.67 8.46 -6.26
C ALA A 77 -6.40 7.63 -6.57
N SER A 78 -5.25 8.30 -6.71
CA SER A 78 -3.96 7.66 -6.94
C SER A 78 -3.56 6.73 -5.78
N LEU A 79 -3.74 7.19 -4.53
CA LEU A 79 -3.47 6.37 -3.34
C LEU A 79 -4.35 5.13 -3.28
N ARG A 80 -5.63 5.23 -3.65
CA ARG A 80 -6.56 4.09 -3.70
C ARG A 80 -6.15 3.09 -4.77
N GLU A 81 -5.81 3.55 -5.97
CA GLU A 81 -5.31 2.68 -7.05
C GLU A 81 -4.03 1.94 -6.64
N ASP A 82 -3.09 2.65 -6.00
CA ASP A 82 -1.86 2.04 -5.49
C ASP A 82 -2.13 1.00 -4.41
N ILE A 83 -3.06 1.28 -3.48
CA ILE A 83 -3.46 0.33 -2.43
C ILE A 83 -4.06 -0.93 -3.07
N GLU A 84 -4.98 -0.77 -4.02
CA GLU A 84 -5.58 -1.92 -4.74
C GLU A 84 -4.53 -2.74 -5.48
N ALA A 85 -3.56 -2.09 -6.14
CA ALA A 85 -2.47 -2.77 -6.83
C ALA A 85 -1.56 -3.54 -5.84
N LEU A 86 -1.28 -2.96 -4.67
CA LEU A 86 -0.51 -3.62 -3.62
C LEU A 86 -1.27 -4.79 -2.99
N GLN A 87 -2.58 -4.67 -2.78
CA GLN A 87 -3.42 -5.77 -2.28
C GLN A 87 -3.43 -6.95 -3.26
N LYS A 88 -3.51 -6.70 -4.57
CA LYS A 88 -3.39 -7.78 -5.58
C LYS A 88 -2.03 -8.49 -5.49
N LYS A 89 -0.95 -7.74 -5.31
CA LYS A 89 0.40 -8.31 -5.10
C LYS A 89 0.47 -9.08 -3.78
N GLN A 90 -0.13 -8.57 -2.71
CA GLN A 90 -0.21 -9.24 -1.41
C GLN A 90 -0.86 -10.62 -1.57
N THR A 91 -2.04 -10.71 -2.18
CA THR A 91 -2.75 -11.98 -2.40
C THR A 91 -1.92 -12.99 -3.20
N TYR A 92 -1.19 -12.52 -4.23
CA TYR A 92 -0.28 -13.38 -5.00
C TYR A 92 0.82 -13.99 -4.12
N HIS A 93 1.48 -13.18 -3.28
CA HIS A 93 2.54 -13.68 -2.41
C HIS A 93 2.02 -14.51 -1.23
N GLU A 94 0.83 -14.22 -0.70
CA GLU A 94 0.15 -15.05 0.32
C GLU A 94 -0.14 -16.43 -0.23
N THR A 95 -0.72 -16.50 -1.44
CA THR A 95 -1.00 -17.76 -2.12
C THR A 95 0.28 -18.53 -2.42
N THR A 96 1.33 -17.83 -2.87
CA THR A 96 2.62 -18.44 -3.18
C THR A 96 3.30 -19.02 -1.93
N ALA A 97 3.32 -18.27 -0.82
CA ALA A 97 3.87 -18.73 0.44
C ALA A 97 3.08 -19.94 0.98
N SER A 98 1.74 -19.87 0.98
CA SER A 98 0.88 -20.96 1.43
C SER A 98 1.08 -22.23 0.60
N ASN A 99 1.15 -22.12 -0.73
CA ASN A 99 1.39 -23.26 -1.59
C ASN A 99 2.78 -23.87 -1.35
N ALA A 100 3.81 -23.04 -1.14
CA ALA A 100 5.15 -23.52 -0.84
C ALA A 100 5.20 -24.29 0.49
N GLU A 101 4.53 -23.79 1.53
CA GLU A 101 4.39 -24.48 2.82
C GLU A 101 3.69 -25.84 2.67
N GLN A 102 2.59 -25.89 1.90
CA GLN A 102 1.89 -27.16 1.63
C GLN A 102 2.77 -28.16 0.87
N HIS A 103 3.56 -27.71 -0.11
CA HIS A 103 4.48 -28.58 -0.83
C HIS A 103 5.59 -29.13 0.09
N LEU A 104 6.14 -28.30 0.97
CA LEU A 104 7.13 -28.74 1.97
C LEU A 104 6.55 -29.77 2.92
N GLN A 105 5.31 -29.57 3.37
CA GLN A 105 4.62 -30.51 4.24
C GLN A 105 4.41 -31.87 3.55
N LYS A 106 3.98 -31.89 2.28
CA LYS A 106 3.86 -33.12 1.48
C LYS A 106 5.20 -33.83 1.28
N ILE A 107 6.28 -33.09 1.06
CA ILE A 107 7.63 -33.67 0.97
C ILE A 107 8.02 -34.33 2.30
N LYS A 108 7.72 -33.68 3.42
CA LYS A 108 8.00 -34.21 4.76
C LYS A 108 7.22 -35.50 5.03
N GLU A 109 5.93 -35.52 4.71
CA GLU A 109 5.06 -36.70 4.85
C GLU A 109 5.50 -37.86 3.96
N SER A 110 5.99 -37.58 2.75
CA SER A 110 6.48 -38.62 1.83
C SER A 110 7.82 -39.25 2.25
N ILE A 111 8.57 -38.61 3.17
CA ILE A 111 9.86 -39.10 3.66
C ILE A 111 9.70 -39.85 5.00
N SER A 112 8.65 -39.55 5.76
CA SER A 112 8.31 -40.24 7.01
C SER A 112 7.66 -41.60 6.75
#